data_AF-A0A9P6ERK4-F1
#
_entry.id   AF-A0A9P6ERK4-F1
#
_cell.length_a   1.000
_cell.length_b   1.000
_cell.length_c   1.000
_cell.angle_alpha   90.00
_cell.angle_beta   90.00
_cell.angle_gamma   90.00
#
_symmetry.space_group_name_H-M   'P 1'
#
loop_
_entity.id
_entity.type
_entity.pdbx_description
1 polymer ?
#
loop_
_entity_poly.entity_id
_entity_poly.type
_entity_poly.pdbx_seq_one_letter_code
_entity_poly.pdbx_strand_id
1 'polypeptide(L)'
;MDNVHSTSASENSTPESAVGILDKYYSTVKPLRQYLDDVFKLSSGNVSRLVNLSRNGDKDVFLDLLTTCYVGVKQTPRLSLRVYPAALEMHEVIDQAQSRVFRSKRGQNVITSGYRLAQHSDDMGKAGMARSGITNFFVNTIINVFYGIEWRTLLQRRRCDDPSAL
;
A
#
# COMPACT_ATOMS: atom_id res chain seq x y z
N MET A 1 -45.66 -12.10 -25.14
CA MET A 1 -45.78 -12.23 -23.67
C MET A 1 -44.42 -11.88 -23.13
N ASP A 2 -44.22 -10.57 -23.00
CA ASP A 2 -42.93 -9.93 -22.82
C ASP A 2 -42.85 -9.47 -21.37
N ASN A 3 -41.86 -9.98 -20.63
CA ASN A 3 -41.60 -9.53 -19.28
C ASN A 3 -40.17 -8.99 -19.20
N VAL A 4 -40.06 -7.70 -19.52
CA VAL A 4 -38.83 -6.91 -19.40
C VAL A 4 -38.73 -6.49 -17.93
N HIS A 5 -37.88 -7.17 -17.16
CA HIS A 5 -37.47 -6.68 -15.85
C HIS A 5 -36.31 -5.69 -16.03
N SER A 6 -36.65 -4.40 -16.04
CA SER A 6 -35.68 -3.31 -15.91
C SER A 6 -35.14 -3.30 -14.48
N THR A 7 -33.98 -3.91 -14.27
CA THR A 7 -33.23 -3.80 -13.02
C THR A 7 -32.59 -2.41 -12.97
N SER A 8 -33.25 -1.48 -12.28
CA SER A 8 -32.70 -0.17 -11.94
C SER A 8 -31.49 -0.36 -11.03
N ALA A 9 -30.29 -0.24 -11.59
CA ALA A 9 -29.04 -0.22 -10.84
C ALA A 9 -29.06 0.98 -9.89
N SER A 10 -29.07 0.66 -8.59
CA SER A 10 -29.01 1.60 -7.48
C SER A 10 -27.86 2.59 -7.65
N GLU A 11 -28.18 3.89 -7.69
CA GLU A 11 -27.20 4.97 -7.59
C GLU A 11 -26.43 4.80 -6.27
N ASN A 12 -25.14 4.47 -6.38
CA ASN A 12 -24.24 4.32 -5.25
C ASN A 12 -24.05 5.67 -4.56
N SER A 13 -24.63 5.81 -3.36
CA SER A 13 -24.44 6.95 -2.48
C SER A 13 -22.96 7.09 -2.06
N THR A 14 -22.28 7.98 -2.81
CA THR A 14 -21.21 8.92 -2.44
C THR A 14 -19.94 8.41 -1.71
N PRO A 15 -18.84 8.15 -2.46
CA PRO A 15 -17.46 8.27 -1.95
C PRO A 15 -17.12 9.65 -1.35
N GLU A 16 -17.94 10.68 -1.63
CA GLU A 16 -17.86 12.03 -1.08
C GLU A 16 -17.83 12.06 0.46
N SER A 17 -18.56 11.15 1.10
CA SER A 17 -18.60 11.05 2.57
C SER A 17 -17.25 10.61 3.15
N ALA A 18 -16.57 9.64 2.52
CA ALA A 18 -15.29 9.14 3.00
C ALA A 18 -14.17 10.16 2.80
N VAL A 19 -14.13 10.84 1.65
CA VAL A 19 -13.14 11.90 1.36
C VAL A 19 -13.31 13.07 2.34
N GLY A 20 -14.55 13.50 2.59
CA GLY A 20 -14.83 14.57 3.55
C GLY A 20 -14.44 14.22 5.00
N ILE A 21 -14.43 12.94 5.37
CA ILE A 21 -13.87 12.49 6.65
C ILE A 21 -12.34 12.63 6.64
N LEU A 22 -11.66 12.19 5.57
CA LEU A 22 -10.21 12.30 5.47
C LEU A 22 -9.73 13.76 5.52
N ASP A 23 -10.43 14.69 4.87
CA ASP A 23 -10.07 16.11 4.86
C ASP A 23 -10.06 16.75 6.27
N LYS A 24 -10.77 16.17 7.24
CA LYS A 24 -10.73 16.64 8.65
C LYS A 24 -9.46 16.22 9.38
N TYR A 25 -8.82 15.12 8.96
CA TYR A 25 -7.66 14.54 9.66
C TYR A 25 -6.33 14.74 8.93
N TYR A 26 -6.38 15.09 7.65
CA TYR A 26 -5.22 15.20 6.78
C TYR A 26 -5.20 16.55 6.06
N SER A 27 -4.03 17.17 5.93
CA SER A 27 -3.88 18.46 5.24
C SER A 27 -4.04 18.33 3.72
N THR A 28 -3.82 17.13 3.20
CA THR A 28 -3.89 16.84 1.79
C THR A 28 -4.48 15.45 1.60
N VAL A 29 -5.58 15.37 0.87
CA VAL A 29 -6.17 14.10 0.42
C VAL A 29 -6.09 14.07 -1.10
N LYS A 30 -5.52 12.99 -1.66
CA LYS A 30 -5.34 12.84 -3.10
C LYS A 30 -5.70 11.42 -3.54
N PRO A 31 -6.18 11.23 -4.79
CA PRO A 31 -6.22 9.91 -5.40
C PRO A 31 -4.84 9.24 -5.38
N LEU A 32 -4.81 7.92 -5.20
CA LEU A 32 -3.58 7.14 -5.08
C LEU A 32 -2.66 7.36 -6.28
N ARG A 33 -3.21 7.37 -7.50
CA ARG A 33 -2.46 7.67 -8.73
C ARG A 33 -1.70 9.00 -8.63
N GLN A 34 -2.40 10.08 -8.28
CA GLN A 34 -1.80 11.41 -8.19
C GLN A 34 -0.75 11.47 -7.08
N TYR A 35 -1.02 10.85 -5.93
CA TYR A 35 -0.06 10.78 -4.83
C TYR A 35 1.24 10.08 -5.27
N LEU A 36 1.13 8.95 -5.96
CA LEU A 36 2.28 8.20 -6.45
C LEU A 36 3.08 9.01 -7.48
N ASP A 37 2.40 9.64 -8.44
CA ASP A 37 3.03 10.52 -9.43
C ASP A 37 3.86 11.63 -8.74
N ASP A 38 3.32 12.27 -7.71
CA ASP A 38 4.02 13.30 -6.95
C ASP A 38 5.25 12.75 -6.22
N VAL A 39 5.11 11.62 -5.51
CA VAL A 39 6.21 11.01 -4.73
C VAL A 39 7.36 10.57 -5.64
N PHE A 40 7.04 10.02 -6.80
CA PHE A 40 8.07 9.57 -7.72
C PHE A 40 8.73 10.75 -8.46
N LYS A 41 7.99 11.81 -8.83
CA LYS A 41 8.58 13.04 -9.41
C LYS A 41 9.64 13.63 -8.51
N LEU A 42 9.39 13.61 -7.19
CA LEU A 42 10.34 14.10 -6.17
C LEU A 42 11.59 13.23 -6.04
N SER A 43 11.50 11.93 -6.32
CA SER A 43 12.61 10.98 -6.09
C SER A 43 13.60 10.92 -7.24
N SER A 44 13.16 11.09 -8.49
CA SER A 44 13.99 10.76 -9.65
C SER A 44 14.72 11.94 -10.29
N GLY A 45 14.33 13.20 -10.05
CA GLY A 45 14.89 14.39 -10.75
C GLY A 45 14.67 14.42 -12.27
N ASN A 46 14.46 13.26 -12.90
CA ASN A 46 14.13 13.01 -14.28
C ASN A 46 12.64 12.69 -14.40
N VAL A 47 11.88 13.65 -14.91
CA VAL A 47 10.42 13.66 -15.03
C VAL A 47 9.89 12.56 -15.98
N SER A 48 10.73 12.03 -16.88
CA SER A 48 10.26 11.19 -18.00
C SER A 48 9.99 9.71 -17.69
N ARG A 49 10.40 9.17 -16.54
CA ARG A 49 10.23 7.72 -16.26
C ARG A 49 8.86 7.32 -15.70
N LEU A 50 8.06 8.29 -15.30
CA LEU A 50 6.82 8.07 -14.54
C LEU A 50 5.54 7.94 -15.34
N VAL A 51 5.61 8.22 -16.63
CA VAL A 51 4.42 8.47 -17.46
C VAL A 51 3.48 7.26 -17.54
N ASN A 52 3.93 6.05 -17.18
CA ASN A 52 3.13 4.84 -17.35
C ASN A 52 2.96 4.02 -16.05
N LEU A 53 2.52 4.67 -14.95
CA LEU A 53 1.92 3.92 -13.83
C LEU A 53 0.71 3.08 -14.27
N SER A 54 0.07 3.44 -15.38
CA SER A 54 -0.87 2.60 -16.13
C SER A 54 -0.27 2.28 -17.50
N ARG A 55 -0.29 1.00 -17.90
CA ARG A 55 0.12 0.53 -19.23
C ARG A 55 -1.11 0.04 -19.98
N ASN A 56 -1.05 0.10 -21.31
CA ASN A 56 -2.07 -0.53 -22.14
C ASN A 56 -2.08 -2.05 -21.86
N GLY A 57 -3.21 -2.59 -21.44
CA GLY A 57 -3.36 -4.01 -21.06
C GLY A 57 -3.32 -4.28 -19.55
N ASP A 58 -3.31 -3.25 -18.72
CA ASP A 58 -3.48 -3.43 -17.28
C ASP A 58 -4.85 -4.00 -16.94
N LYS A 59 -4.88 -4.86 -15.92
CA LYS A 59 -6.14 -5.42 -15.41
C LYS A 59 -6.97 -4.31 -14.78
N ASP A 60 -8.29 -4.36 -14.99
CA ASP A 60 -9.24 -3.39 -14.44
C ASP A 60 -9.10 -3.22 -12.92
N VAL A 61 -8.90 -4.32 -12.19
CA VAL A 61 -8.70 -4.29 -10.73
C VAL A 61 -7.50 -3.43 -10.28
N PHE A 62 -6.47 -3.33 -11.11
CA PHE A 62 -5.31 -2.49 -10.83
C PHE A 62 -5.61 -1.02 -11.16
N LEU A 63 -6.35 -0.76 -12.24
CA LEU A 63 -6.80 0.59 -12.59
C LEU A 63 -7.76 1.13 -11.52
N ASP A 64 -8.69 0.29 -11.05
CA ASP A 64 -9.61 0.60 -9.97
C ASP A 64 -8.87 0.94 -8.68
N LEU A 65 -7.82 0.18 -8.32
CA LEU A 65 -6.97 0.54 -7.18
C LEU A 65 -6.43 1.97 -7.31
N LEU A 66 -5.91 2.33 -8.48
CA LEU A 66 -5.29 3.63 -8.71
C LEU A 66 -6.28 4.80 -8.69
N THR A 67 -7.52 4.56 -9.11
CA THR A 67 -8.55 5.61 -9.26
C THR A 67 -9.48 5.73 -8.05
N THR A 68 -9.76 4.62 -7.35
CA THR A 68 -10.73 4.58 -6.25
C THR A 68 -10.09 4.72 -4.87
N CYS A 69 -8.79 4.43 -4.73
CA CYS A 69 -8.10 4.61 -3.45
C CYS A 69 -7.64 6.05 -3.26
N TYR A 70 -7.71 6.51 -2.02
CA TYR A 70 -7.28 7.84 -1.61
C TYR A 70 -6.19 7.76 -0.55
N VAL A 71 -5.29 8.75 -0.57
CA VAL A 71 -4.19 8.89 0.38
C VAL A 71 -4.33 10.21 1.11
N GLY A 72 -4.53 10.12 2.42
CA GLY A 72 -4.48 11.25 3.34
C GLY A 72 -3.05 11.47 3.87
N VAL A 73 -2.55 12.69 3.75
CA VAL A 73 -1.20 13.09 4.15
C VAL A 73 -1.30 14.29 5.10
N LYS A 74 -0.69 14.20 6.29
CA LYS A 74 -0.62 15.32 7.26
C LYS A 74 0.50 16.32 6.95
N GLN A 75 1.55 15.85 6.28
CA GLN A 75 2.70 16.67 5.91
C GLN A 75 3.27 16.10 4.61
N THR A 76 3.49 16.95 3.61
CA THR A 76 4.06 16.55 2.33
C THR A 76 5.32 15.72 2.57
N PRO A 77 5.40 14.49 2.04
CA PRO A 77 6.49 13.62 2.39
C PRO A 77 7.79 14.18 1.80
N ARG A 78 8.79 14.44 2.64
CA ARG A 78 10.19 14.62 2.20
C ARG A 78 10.83 13.26 1.92
N LEU A 79 10.11 12.37 1.23
CA LEU A 79 10.52 10.99 1.08
C LEU A 79 11.42 10.85 -0.13
N SER A 80 12.63 10.36 0.12
CA SER A 80 13.39 9.60 -0.86
C SER A 80 12.82 8.19 -0.85
N LEU A 81 12.18 7.80 -1.94
CA LEU A 81 11.82 6.40 -2.15
C LEU A 81 13.09 5.59 -2.38
N ARG A 82 13.52 4.84 -1.36
CA ARG A 82 14.60 3.86 -1.53
C ARG A 82 14.15 2.75 -2.46
N VAL A 83 14.92 2.45 -3.51
CA VAL A 83 14.69 1.26 -4.32
C VAL A 83 15.10 0.04 -3.49
N TYR A 84 14.24 -0.98 -3.49
CA TYR A 84 14.53 -2.24 -2.82
C TYR A 84 15.07 -3.24 -3.83
N PRO A 85 15.91 -4.20 -3.40
CA PRO A 85 16.39 -5.27 -4.26
C PRO A 85 15.23 -5.95 -5.00
N ALA A 86 15.46 -6.31 -6.26
CA ALA A 86 14.45 -6.84 -7.16
C ALA A 86 13.78 -8.15 -6.66
N ALA A 87 14.40 -8.84 -5.70
CA ALA A 87 14.03 -10.19 -5.27
C ALA A 87 13.07 -10.27 -4.07
N LEU A 88 12.65 -9.17 -3.44
CA LEU A 88 11.81 -9.30 -2.25
C LEU A 88 10.40 -9.79 -2.60
N GLU A 89 9.86 -10.74 -1.86
CA GLU A 89 8.46 -11.10 -1.96
C GLU A 89 7.57 -10.09 -1.22
N MET A 90 6.30 -9.96 -1.58
CA MET A 90 5.38 -9.00 -0.93
C MET A 90 5.34 -9.20 0.60
N HIS A 91 5.41 -10.46 1.06
CA HIS A 91 5.42 -10.77 2.48
C HIS A 91 6.65 -10.21 3.19
N GLU A 92 7.83 -10.26 2.56
CA GLU A 92 9.06 -9.71 3.13
C GLU A 92 9.02 -8.19 3.18
N VAL A 93 8.40 -7.54 2.18
CA VAL A 93 8.19 -6.09 2.19
C VAL A 93 7.30 -5.67 3.36
N ILE A 94 6.22 -6.42 3.62
CA ILE A 94 5.33 -6.19 4.75
C ILE A 94 6.04 -6.44 6.08
N ASP A 95 6.78 -7.55 6.21
CA ASP A 95 7.54 -7.88 7.42
C ASP A 95 8.58 -6.79 7.75
N GLN A 96 9.28 -6.27 6.73
CA GLN A 96 10.19 -5.14 6.90
C GLN A 96 9.47 -3.85 7.28
N ALA A 97 8.30 -3.58 6.69
CA ALA A 97 7.50 -2.41 7.03
C ALA A 97 7.01 -2.47 8.48
N GLN A 98 6.47 -3.61 8.92
CA GLN A 98 6.05 -3.87 10.29
C GLN A 98 7.23 -3.73 11.26
N SER A 99 8.37 -4.37 10.96
CA SER A 99 9.59 -4.27 11.77
C SER A 99 10.04 -2.83 11.98
N ARG A 100 9.98 -1.99 10.94
CA ARG A 100 10.32 -0.56 11.03
C ARG A 100 9.31 0.22 11.86
N VAL A 101 8.03 -0.08 11.72
CA VAL A 101 6.97 0.56 12.50
C VAL A 101 7.12 0.20 13.98
N PHE A 102 7.35 -1.07 14.32
CA PHE A 102 7.58 -1.51 15.71
C PHE A 102 8.82 -0.88 16.34
N ARG A 103 9.89 -0.68 15.56
CA ARG A 103 11.10 0.03 16.04
C ARG A 103 10.87 1.53 16.20
N SER A 104 9.94 2.10 15.45
CA SER A 104 9.60 3.51 15.60
C SER A 104 8.78 3.71 16.87
N LYS A 105 9.11 4.72 17.68
CA LYS A 105 8.29 5.12 18.84
C LYS A 105 6.97 5.81 18.44
N ARG A 106 6.47 5.54 17.23
CA ARG A 106 5.24 6.13 16.71
C ARG A 106 4.03 5.40 17.27
N GLY A 107 2.89 6.07 17.27
CA GLY A 107 1.63 5.53 17.77
C GLY A 107 1.14 4.31 16.99
N GLN A 108 -0.04 3.81 17.38
CA GLN A 108 -0.69 2.66 16.77
C GLN A 108 -0.73 2.78 15.24
N ASN A 109 -0.29 1.74 14.55
CA ASN A 109 -0.34 1.66 13.10
C ASN A 109 -1.19 0.47 12.66
N VAL A 110 -1.97 0.70 11.61
CA VAL A 110 -2.89 -0.28 11.07
C VAL A 110 -2.19 -1.54 10.56
N ILE A 111 -0.98 -1.42 9.99
CA ILE A 111 -0.23 -2.58 9.46
C ILE A 111 0.34 -3.46 10.57
N THR A 112 0.45 -2.92 11.78
CA THR A 112 0.90 -3.65 12.98
C THR A 112 -0.27 -4.05 13.88
N SER A 113 -1.51 -3.67 13.55
CA SER A 113 -2.68 -4.05 14.32
C SER A 113 -2.82 -5.58 14.34
N GLY A 114 -2.99 -6.18 15.51
CA GLY A 114 -3.03 -7.64 15.68
C GLY A 114 -1.68 -8.35 15.74
N TYR A 115 -0.56 -7.62 15.57
CA TYR A 115 0.80 -8.15 15.70
C TYR A 115 1.47 -7.62 16.97
N ARG A 116 2.41 -8.39 17.53
CA ARG A 116 3.30 -7.92 18.61
C ARG A 116 4.73 -8.34 18.35
N LEU A 117 5.66 -7.52 18.84
CA LEU A 117 7.06 -7.90 18.90
C LEU A 117 7.27 -8.85 20.08
N ALA A 118 7.89 -10.00 19.84
CA ALA A 118 8.39 -10.91 20.87
C ALA A 118 9.51 -10.17 21.61
N GLN A 119 9.15 -9.52 22.71
CA GLN A 119 10.07 -8.71 23.53
C GLN A 119 10.75 -9.51 24.63
N HIS A 120 10.29 -10.73 24.91
CA HIS A 120 10.84 -11.56 25.98
C HIS A 120 11.68 -12.71 25.46
N SER A 121 12.87 -12.85 26.06
CA SER A 121 13.81 -13.96 25.87
C SER A 121 13.20 -15.34 26.17
N ASP A 122 12.12 -15.41 26.95
CA ASP A 122 11.41 -16.66 27.22
C ASP A 122 10.46 -17.08 26.08
N ASP A 123 10.15 -16.15 25.16
CA ASP A 123 9.40 -16.39 23.92
C ASP A 123 10.33 -16.53 22.70
N MET A 124 11.63 -16.77 22.93
CA MET A 124 12.57 -17.16 21.88
C MET A 124 12.14 -18.53 21.34
N GLY A 125 11.21 -18.51 20.40
CA GLY A 125 10.89 -19.64 19.54
C GLY A 125 12.19 -20.28 19.06
N LYS A 126 12.24 -21.61 19.13
CA LYS A 126 13.36 -22.49 18.76
C LYS A 126 14.41 -21.77 17.91
N ALA A 127 15.60 -21.58 18.49
CA ALA A 127 16.77 -21.02 17.81
C ALA A 127 16.91 -21.63 16.41
N GLY A 128 16.62 -20.84 15.37
CA GLY A 128 16.61 -21.31 13.98
C GLY A 128 15.60 -20.62 13.05
N MET A 129 14.52 -20.04 13.56
CA MET A 129 13.59 -19.26 12.71
C MET A 129 14.01 -17.80 12.63
N ALA A 130 14.76 -17.46 11.58
CA ALA A 130 15.34 -16.14 11.30
C ALA A 130 14.33 -15.00 11.01
N ARG A 131 13.04 -15.16 11.35
CA ARG A 131 12.08 -14.04 11.28
C ARG A 131 12.24 -13.20 12.53
N SER A 132 12.39 -11.88 12.35
CA SER A 132 12.21 -10.91 13.44
C SER A 132 10.94 -11.29 14.17
N GLY A 133 11.01 -11.58 15.48
CA GLY A 133 9.94 -12.22 16.25
C GLY A 133 8.66 -11.40 16.29
N ILE A 134 7.91 -11.36 15.18
CA ILE A 134 6.63 -10.71 15.06
C ILE A 134 5.61 -11.84 15.09
N THR A 135 4.91 -11.94 16.19
CA THR A 135 3.87 -12.96 16.37
C THR A 135 2.53 -12.35 16.01
N ASN A 136 1.75 -13.07 15.21
CA ASN A 136 0.39 -12.71 14.86
C ASN A 136 -0.56 -13.26 15.93
N PHE A 137 -1.33 -12.38 16.57
CA PHE A 137 -2.34 -12.74 17.56
C PHE A 137 -3.77 -12.68 16.98
N PHE A 138 -3.97 -11.87 15.94
CA PHE A 138 -5.26 -11.67 15.29
C PHE A 138 -5.10 -11.43 13.80
N VAL A 139 -6.01 -12.01 13.00
CA VAL A 139 -6.02 -11.81 11.55
C VAL A 139 -6.20 -10.33 11.23
N ASN A 140 -5.15 -9.70 10.73
CA ASN A 140 -5.20 -8.35 10.20
C ASN A 140 -5.66 -8.40 8.75
N THR A 141 -6.95 -8.14 8.53
CA THR A 141 -7.56 -8.16 7.19
C THR A 141 -6.94 -7.15 6.23
N ILE A 142 -6.35 -6.06 6.74
CA ILE A 142 -5.68 -5.05 5.91
C ILE A 142 -4.38 -5.60 5.32
N ILE A 143 -3.69 -6.50 6.03
CA ILE A 143 -2.52 -7.19 5.46
C ILE A 143 -2.92 -8.09 4.29
N ASN A 144 -4.10 -8.74 4.36
CA ASN A 144 -4.61 -9.53 3.24
C ASN A 144 -4.89 -8.68 2.00
N VAL A 145 -5.34 -7.42 2.19
CA VAL A 145 -5.51 -6.47 1.07
C VAL A 145 -4.17 -6.22 0.38
N PHE A 146 -3.07 -6.04 1.10
CA PHE A 146 -1.75 -5.84 0.50
C PHE A 146 -1.21 -7.05 -0.27
N TYR A 147 -1.72 -8.26 -0.01
CA TYR A 147 -1.42 -9.44 -0.82
C TYR A 147 -2.20 -9.52 -2.14
N GLY A 148 -3.10 -8.56 -2.40
CA GLY A 148 -3.81 -8.40 -3.66
C GLY A 148 -2.87 -8.33 -4.87
N ILE A 149 -3.37 -8.74 -6.03
CA ILE A 149 -2.58 -8.75 -7.27
C ILE A 149 -2.21 -7.34 -7.70
N GLU A 150 -3.11 -6.39 -7.47
CA GLU A 150 -2.97 -4.97 -7.76
C GLU A 150 -1.81 -4.33 -6.98
N TRP A 151 -1.65 -4.65 -5.69
CA TRP A 151 -0.52 -4.19 -4.89
C TRP A 151 0.79 -4.85 -5.31
N ARG A 152 0.76 -6.13 -5.70
CA ARG A 152 1.92 -6.82 -6.26
C ARG A 152 2.37 -6.22 -7.58
N THR A 153 1.42 -5.90 -8.48
CA THR A 153 1.70 -5.20 -9.74
C THR A 153 2.33 -3.83 -9.48
N LEU A 154 1.83 -3.07 -8.50
CA LEU A 154 2.42 -1.79 -8.11
C LEU A 154 3.87 -1.95 -7.63
N LEU A 155 4.13 -2.94 -6.77
CA LEU A 155 5.47 -3.24 -6.25
C LEU A 155 6.44 -3.65 -7.36
N GLN A 156 5.99 -4.47 -8.31
CA GLN A 156 6.78 -4.93 -9.46
C GLN A 156 7.15 -3.77 -10.41
N ARG A 157 6.22 -2.84 -10.69
CA ARG A 157 6.50 -1.68 -11.55
C ARG A 157 7.63 -0.83 -11.03
N ARG A 158 7.60 -0.55 -9.73
CA ARG A 158 8.67 0.20 -9.07
C ARG A 158 10.05 -0.44 -9.23
N ARG A 159 10.13 -1.77 -9.40
CA ARG A 159 11.40 -2.47 -9.64
C ARG A 159 11.89 -2.34 -11.07
N CYS A 160 10.97 -2.41 -12.03
CA CYS A 160 11.30 -2.40 -13.46
C CYS A 160 11.90 -1.07 -13.92
N ASP A 161 11.59 0.04 -13.23
CA ASP A 161 11.99 1.38 -13.65
C ASP A 161 13.39 1.79 -13.16
N ASP A 162 14.11 0.91 -12.44
CA ASP A 162 15.49 1.12 -12.01
C ASP A 162 16.49 0.28 -12.83
N PRO A 163 17.12 0.85 -13.88
CA PRO A 163 18.13 0.17 -14.67
C PRO A 163 19.47 -0.01 -13.93
N SER A 164 19.64 0.54 -12.72
CA SER A 164 20.86 0.34 -11.92
C SER A 164 20.87 -0.94 -11.09
N ALA A 165 19.78 -1.71 -11.15
CA ALA A 165 19.66 -3.03 -10.50
C ALA A 165 20.04 -4.21 -11.41
N LEU A 166 20.57 -3.93 -12.61
CA LEU A 166 21.24 -4.88 -13.52
C LEU A 166 22.73 -4.56 -13.55
#